data_AF-A0A8C9TBL1-F1
#
_entry.id   AF-A0A8C9TBL1-F1
#
_cell.length_a   1.000
_cell.length_b   1.000
_cell.length_c   1.000
_cell.angle_alpha   90.00
_cell.angle_beta   90.00
_cell.angle_gamma   90.00
#
_symmetry.space_group_name_H-M   'P 1'
#
loop_
_entity.id
_entity.type
_entity.pdbx_description
1 polymer ?
#
loop_
_entity_poly.entity_id
_entity_poly.type
_entity_poly.pdbx_seq_one_letter_code
_entity_poly.pdbx_strand_id
1 'polypeptide(L)'
;MGVGAENTEAVSKLSASDAGDKEETGLVRAHAVKTELEPTDTAHEDRGTWGRRLEFVLASVGYAVGLGNVWRFPYLCYRSGGGAFLIPYVIMLFLCGIPLLLMEFAIGQYTRLGPVLTLAKICPLLKGVGLATVVISFILCTYYNVLMTWALYYLFNSFGTPLPWQSCNNTWNLVSNCSTGFPGNATHLWSSSQQFFDYKLLEMTDGIEQMGELRWELFGLLVLAWIIVYLCIFKGVKSTGKVVYFTATFPYFILFTLLINNVQLPGANDGILYFLMPNWGKLLEVQVWVNAAAQIFNSIGIAFGSMISMASYNKFNNNIIRDTLIVALANSATSILAGFVIFSAIGYMAHVHHLPVDNIATDGPGLVFVVYPEIFSTLPVSQLWASLFFLMLLCLGLDSQFAMVEVAVTCLMDCVGPKLLKVLKHKELVVLAVCTIGFLLGIPHITQGGIYVFQLMDHYTAVVSLMFLAFFEVLAVCWIFGVRRIACMVERMLGKPPNAFFQICWLVVSPLLVLCILISSIVQYTPARYGKTYTYPAWAEVLGWFISLLSIVWIPLGALHELCTSKGKLLHRLKASLLPTVELGGAERQPDNGRVQMPDSVPLNSPLRKLGVDS
;
A
#
# COMPACT_ATOMS: atom_id res chain seq x y z
N MET A 1 65.87 43.27 -3.99
CA MET A 1 65.27 41.98 -4.42
C MET A 1 64.03 42.37 -5.23
N GLY A 2 64.06 42.56 -6.55
CA GLY A 2 64.76 41.78 -7.60
C GLY A 2 63.89 40.54 -7.90
N VAL A 3 63.34 40.32 -9.09
CA VAL A 3 63.51 40.88 -10.46
C VAL A 3 62.09 40.97 -11.10
N GLY A 4 61.71 41.97 -11.91
CA GLY A 4 61.81 42.02 -13.40
C GLY A 4 60.98 40.92 -14.10
N ALA A 5 60.25 41.16 -15.20
CA ALA A 5 60.19 42.33 -16.08
C ALA A 5 58.94 42.29 -17.02
N GLU A 6 58.64 43.42 -17.70
CA GLU A 6 58.01 43.51 -19.08
C GLU A 6 56.58 42.97 -19.31
N ASN A 7 55.72 43.42 -20.25
CA ASN A 7 55.63 44.56 -21.21
C ASN A 7 54.16 44.60 -21.77
N THR A 8 53.56 45.64 -22.38
CA THR A 8 53.90 47.06 -22.72
C THR A 8 52.59 47.91 -22.86
N GLU A 9 52.72 49.24 -23.03
CA GLU A 9 51.97 50.21 -23.89
C GLU A 9 50.45 50.08 -24.22
N ALA A 10 49.66 51.16 -24.44
CA ALA A 10 49.91 52.62 -24.36
C ALA A 10 48.62 53.48 -24.23
N VAL A 11 48.71 54.53 -23.40
CA VAL A 11 48.30 55.94 -23.60
C VAL A 11 47.15 56.30 -24.59
N SER A 12 46.07 56.92 -24.09
CA SER A 12 45.77 58.35 -24.38
C SER A 12 44.50 58.95 -23.72
N LYS A 13 44.72 60.07 -23.01
CA LYS A 13 43.99 61.37 -22.97
C LYS A 13 42.45 61.40 -23.15
N LEU A 14 41.69 61.86 -22.14
CA LEU A 14 41.35 63.27 -21.86
C LEU A 14 40.57 64.02 -22.96
N SER A 15 39.28 64.26 -22.74
CA SER A 15 38.67 65.61 -22.69
C SER A 15 37.22 65.53 -22.16
N ALA A 16 36.65 66.67 -21.78
CA ALA A 16 35.33 66.79 -21.16
C ALA A 16 34.45 67.80 -21.92
N SER A 17 33.16 67.88 -21.54
CA SER A 17 32.15 68.84 -22.01
C SER A 17 31.61 68.61 -23.43
N ASP A 18 30.32 68.29 -23.54
CA ASP A 18 29.36 69.37 -23.78
C ASP A 18 27.92 69.02 -23.37
N ALA A 19 27.10 70.04 -23.15
CA ALA A 19 25.68 69.92 -22.81
C ALA A 19 24.79 70.30 -24.00
N GLY A 20 23.63 69.66 -24.14
CA GLY A 20 22.66 69.99 -25.18
C GLY A 20 21.34 69.23 -25.01
N ASP A 21 20.27 69.96 -24.72
CA ASP A 21 18.93 69.43 -24.54
C ASP A 21 18.37 68.79 -25.82
N LYS A 22 17.59 67.71 -25.64
CA LYS A 22 16.39 67.43 -26.46
C LYS A 22 15.47 66.44 -25.77
N GLU A 23 14.24 66.91 -25.54
CA GLU A 23 13.14 66.14 -24.97
C GLU A 23 12.38 65.46 -26.12
N GLU A 24 12.35 64.11 -26.18
CA GLU A 24 11.36 63.41 -27.00
C GLU A 24 11.00 62.02 -26.43
N THR A 25 9.69 61.80 -26.39
CA THR A 25 8.92 60.63 -25.93
C THR A 25 9.60 59.25 -25.99
N GLY A 26 9.72 58.59 -24.83
CA GLY A 26 10.20 57.20 -24.71
C GLY A 26 9.26 56.29 -23.90
N LEU A 27 8.58 55.36 -24.57
CA LEU A 27 7.75 54.31 -23.97
C LEU A 27 8.64 53.37 -23.12
N VAL A 28 8.42 53.30 -21.79
CA VAL A 28 9.29 52.52 -20.89
C VAL A 28 9.13 51.01 -21.12
N ARG A 29 10.02 50.47 -21.96
CA ARG A 29 10.22 49.04 -22.18
C ARG A 29 11.03 48.46 -21.02
N ALA A 30 10.36 47.98 -19.99
CA ALA A 30 11.02 47.39 -18.83
C ALA A 30 11.94 46.23 -19.25
N HIS A 31 13.22 46.28 -18.85
CA HIS A 31 14.20 45.24 -19.12
C HIS A 31 13.76 43.92 -18.48
N ALA A 32 13.43 42.93 -19.31
CA ALA A 32 13.40 41.55 -18.88
C ALA A 32 14.84 41.08 -18.62
N VAL A 33 15.21 40.97 -17.34
CA VAL A 33 16.43 40.28 -16.93
C VAL A 33 16.25 38.81 -17.31
N LYS A 34 16.87 38.40 -18.42
CA LYS A 34 17.10 36.99 -18.74
C LYS A 34 18.02 36.41 -17.66
N THR A 35 17.43 35.87 -16.62
CA THR A 35 18.09 34.78 -15.89
C THR A 35 17.98 33.56 -16.81
N GLU A 36 19.04 33.27 -17.56
CA GLU A 36 19.16 32.00 -18.27
C GLU A 36 19.31 30.90 -17.23
N LEU A 37 18.17 30.41 -16.74
CA LEU A 37 18.08 29.08 -16.20
C LEU A 37 18.31 28.16 -17.39
N GLU A 38 19.45 27.48 -17.45
CA GLU A 38 19.63 26.40 -18.42
C GLU A 38 18.42 25.46 -18.30
N PRO A 39 17.82 25.02 -19.43
CA PRO A 39 16.87 23.94 -19.35
C PRO A 39 17.66 22.74 -18.85
N THR A 40 17.44 22.37 -17.58
CA THR A 40 17.71 21.01 -17.15
C THR A 40 16.71 20.12 -17.86
N ASP A 41 17.03 19.79 -19.12
CA ASP A 41 16.70 18.52 -19.73
C ASP A 41 17.31 17.44 -18.83
N THR A 42 16.67 17.20 -17.68
CA THR A 42 16.81 15.94 -16.98
C THR A 42 16.27 14.91 -17.95
N ALA A 43 17.18 14.33 -18.73
CA ALA A 43 16.93 13.14 -19.49
C ALA A 43 16.15 12.20 -18.57
N HIS A 44 14.89 11.94 -18.91
CA HIS A 44 14.13 10.89 -18.27
C HIS A 44 14.86 9.60 -18.64
N GLU A 45 15.80 9.16 -17.77
CA GLU A 45 16.30 7.79 -17.79
C GLU A 45 15.07 6.89 -17.85
N ASP A 46 14.99 6.10 -18.92
CA ASP A 46 13.73 5.52 -19.36
C ASP A 46 13.20 4.60 -18.27
N ARG A 47 12.16 5.06 -17.54
CA ARG A 47 11.67 4.38 -16.32
C ARG A 47 11.44 2.93 -16.67
N GLY A 48 12.11 2.04 -15.93
CA GLY A 48 12.04 0.60 -16.15
C GLY A 48 10.60 0.11 -16.29
N THR A 49 10.39 -0.91 -17.11
CA THR A 49 9.04 -1.46 -17.35
C THR A 49 8.93 -2.89 -16.87
N TRP A 50 7.74 -3.32 -16.48
CA TRP A 50 7.42 -4.74 -16.31
C TRP A 50 7.80 -5.52 -17.58
N GLY A 51 8.43 -6.68 -17.45
CA GLY A 51 8.83 -7.50 -18.59
C GLY A 51 7.64 -8.07 -19.35
N ARG A 52 6.55 -8.41 -18.65
CA ARG A 52 5.26 -8.79 -19.22
C ARG A 52 4.11 -8.19 -18.41
N ARG A 53 2.96 -7.94 -19.04
CA ARG A 53 1.74 -7.47 -18.35
C ARG A 53 1.33 -8.38 -17.19
N LEU A 54 1.51 -9.69 -17.35
CA LEU A 54 1.19 -10.66 -16.29
C LEU A 54 2.03 -10.45 -15.02
N GLU A 55 3.24 -9.91 -15.13
CA GLU A 55 4.11 -9.62 -13.99
C GLU A 55 3.54 -8.47 -13.15
N PHE A 56 3.05 -7.40 -13.79
CA PHE A 56 2.31 -6.32 -13.13
C PHE A 56 1.03 -6.82 -12.45
N VAL A 57 0.24 -7.65 -13.14
CA VAL A 57 -1.02 -8.18 -12.61
C VAL A 57 -0.77 -9.11 -11.43
N LEU A 58 0.21 -10.03 -11.51
CA LEU A 58 0.56 -10.92 -10.41
C LEU A 58 1.16 -10.16 -9.22
N ALA A 59 2.01 -9.16 -9.45
CA ALA A 59 2.52 -8.31 -8.36
C ALA A 59 1.40 -7.52 -7.67
N SER A 60 0.45 -6.99 -8.44
CA SER A 60 -0.72 -6.27 -7.89
C SER A 60 -1.69 -7.19 -7.16
N VAL A 61 -1.88 -8.43 -7.64
CA VAL A 61 -2.67 -9.46 -6.96
C VAL A 61 -1.97 -9.89 -5.67
N GLY A 62 -0.67 -10.20 -5.69
CA GLY A 62 0.08 -10.61 -4.50
C GLY A 62 0.17 -9.52 -3.42
N TYR A 63 0.25 -8.24 -3.81
CA TYR A 63 0.16 -7.13 -2.87
C TYR A 63 -1.24 -7.01 -2.22
N ALA A 64 -2.32 -7.16 -2.99
CA ALA A 64 -3.67 -7.10 -2.45
C ALA A 64 -4.04 -8.37 -1.64
N VAL A 65 -3.50 -9.53 -2.02
CA VAL A 65 -3.72 -10.81 -1.36
C VAL A 65 -2.64 -11.02 -0.30
N GLY A 66 -2.85 -10.40 0.86
CA GLY A 66 -1.97 -10.48 2.01
C GLY A 66 -2.52 -11.35 3.15
N LEU A 67 -1.88 -11.26 4.32
CA LEU A 67 -2.31 -11.96 5.53
C LEU A 67 -3.75 -11.55 5.96
N GLY A 68 -4.15 -10.31 5.67
CA GLY A 68 -5.49 -9.76 5.90
C GLY A 68 -6.64 -10.61 5.31
N ASN A 69 -6.41 -11.26 4.17
CA ASN A 69 -7.37 -12.13 3.50
C ASN A 69 -7.59 -13.44 4.26
N VAL A 70 -6.56 -13.92 4.96
CA VAL A 70 -6.56 -15.19 5.69
C VAL A 70 -7.07 -15.01 7.12
N TRP A 71 -6.63 -13.98 7.85
CA TRP A 71 -6.99 -13.84 9.27
C TRP A 71 -8.14 -12.89 9.60
N ARG A 72 -8.36 -11.84 8.80
CA ARG A 72 -9.19 -10.69 9.18
C ARG A 72 -10.50 -10.68 8.43
N PHE A 73 -10.49 -10.98 7.13
CA PHE A 73 -11.74 -11.14 6.39
C PHE A 73 -12.64 -12.25 6.97
N PRO A 74 -12.15 -13.47 7.28
CA PRO A 74 -13.00 -14.52 7.84
C PRO A 74 -13.53 -14.14 9.22
N TYR A 75 -12.67 -13.55 10.07
CA TYR A 75 -13.05 -13.02 11.38
C TYR A 75 -14.14 -11.93 11.27
N LEU A 76 -13.95 -10.93 10.41
CA LEU A 76 -14.93 -9.87 10.19
C LEU A 76 -16.24 -10.41 9.61
N CYS A 77 -16.20 -11.42 8.76
CA CYS A 77 -17.39 -12.04 8.17
C CYS A 77 -18.31 -12.60 9.26
N TYR A 78 -17.84 -13.52 10.10
CA TYR A 78 -18.70 -14.11 11.14
C TYR A 78 -19.16 -13.03 12.16
N ARG A 79 -18.23 -12.21 12.68
CA ARG A 79 -18.53 -11.19 13.69
C ARG A 79 -19.53 -10.12 13.20
N SER A 80 -19.57 -9.88 11.88
CA SER A 80 -20.45 -8.88 11.25
C SER A 80 -21.71 -9.50 10.62
N GLY A 81 -22.05 -10.75 10.98
CA GLY A 81 -23.32 -11.39 10.60
C GLY A 81 -23.22 -12.58 9.64
N GLY A 82 -22.06 -13.23 9.57
CA GLY A 82 -21.82 -14.39 8.69
C GLY A 82 -22.03 -14.03 7.23
N GLY A 83 -22.74 -14.88 6.48
CA GLY A 83 -23.01 -14.67 5.05
C GLY A 83 -23.72 -13.35 4.71
N ALA A 84 -24.40 -12.71 5.68
CA ALA A 84 -24.97 -11.38 5.46
C ALA A 84 -23.89 -10.32 5.22
N PHE A 85 -22.70 -10.42 5.83
CA PHE A 85 -21.58 -9.48 5.65
C PHE A 85 -21.06 -9.43 4.20
N LEU A 86 -21.27 -10.48 3.41
CA LEU A 86 -20.89 -10.50 2.00
C LEU A 86 -21.64 -9.42 1.19
N ILE A 87 -22.84 -9.01 1.61
CA ILE A 87 -23.62 -7.95 0.95
C ILE A 87 -22.92 -6.59 1.06
N PRO A 88 -22.68 -6.01 2.26
CA PRO A 88 -21.94 -4.76 2.38
C PRO A 88 -20.51 -4.87 1.84
N TYR A 89 -19.83 -6.01 2.00
CA TYR A 89 -18.50 -6.22 1.43
C TYR A 89 -18.47 -6.10 -0.10
N VAL A 90 -19.37 -6.78 -0.81
CA VAL A 90 -19.47 -6.71 -2.28
C VAL A 90 -19.94 -5.34 -2.75
N ILE A 91 -20.87 -4.70 -2.04
CA ILE A 91 -21.29 -3.32 -2.36
C ILE A 91 -20.11 -2.35 -2.23
N MET A 92 -19.32 -2.43 -1.15
CA MET A 92 -18.12 -1.60 -0.95
C MET A 92 -17.03 -1.88 -1.98
N LEU A 93 -16.86 -3.13 -2.41
CA LEU A 93 -15.96 -3.52 -3.50
C LEU A 93 -16.33 -2.81 -4.80
N PHE A 94 -17.60 -2.84 -5.22
CA PHE A 94 -18.01 -2.24 -6.49
C PHE A 94 -18.14 -0.71 -6.44
N LEU A 95 -18.59 -0.14 -5.33
CA LEU A 95 -18.83 1.31 -5.21
C LEU A 95 -17.59 2.13 -4.84
N CYS A 96 -16.59 1.52 -4.20
CA CYS A 96 -15.38 2.21 -3.75
C CYS A 96 -14.09 1.46 -4.10
N GLY A 97 -14.01 0.15 -3.82
CA GLY A 97 -12.79 -0.64 -4.05
C GLY A 97 -12.28 -0.59 -5.49
N ILE A 98 -13.11 -1.02 -6.45
CA ILE A 98 -12.77 -1.04 -7.88
C ILE A 98 -12.60 0.39 -8.44
N PRO A 99 -13.49 1.36 -8.18
CA PRO A 99 -13.27 2.74 -8.64
C PRO A 99 -11.96 3.36 -8.14
N LEU A 100 -11.65 3.26 -6.84
CA LEU A 100 -10.44 3.88 -6.29
C LEU A 100 -9.16 3.18 -6.73
N LEU A 101 -9.18 1.84 -6.89
CA LEU A 101 -8.05 1.13 -7.51
C LEU A 101 -7.82 1.58 -8.96
N LEU A 102 -8.89 1.78 -9.75
CA LEU A 102 -8.76 2.32 -11.11
C LEU A 102 -8.22 3.75 -11.12
N MET A 103 -8.56 4.56 -10.11
CA MET A 103 -8.02 5.91 -9.94
C MET A 103 -6.50 5.87 -9.71
N GLU A 104 -6.02 5.09 -8.74
CA GLU A 104 -4.59 4.94 -8.45
C GLU A 104 -3.80 4.40 -9.65
N PHE A 105 -4.32 3.36 -10.32
CA PHE A 105 -3.72 2.84 -11.54
C PHE A 105 -3.70 3.87 -12.69
N ALA A 106 -4.75 4.68 -12.84
CA ALA A 106 -4.81 5.70 -13.88
C ALA A 106 -3.79 6.82 -13.64
N ILE A 107 -3.72 7.37 -12.43
CA ILE A 107 -2.77 8.45 -12.13
C ILE A 107 -1.32 7.95 -12.14
N GLY A 108 -1.06 6.74 -11.64
CA GLY A 108 0.28 6.12 -11.69
C GLY A 108 0.75 5.88 -13.12
N GLN A 109 -0.05 5.18 -13.94
CA GLN A 109 0.33 4.86 -15.32
C GLN A 109 0.42 6.10 -16.22
N TYR A 110 -0.46 7.09 -16.05
CA TYR A 110 -0.43 8.31 -16.86
C TYR A 110 0.77 9.19 -16.54
N THR A 111 1.06 9.41 -15.25
CA THR A 111 2.17 10.29 -14.84
C THR A 111 3.54 9.61 -14.93
N ARG A 112 3.61 8.29 -14.81
CA ARG A 112 4.85 7.50 -14.66
C ARG A 112 5.75 8.04 -13.56
N LEU A 113 5.15 8.36 -12.41
CA LEU A 113 5.81 8.87 -11.21
C LEU A 113 5.28 8.16 -9.95
N GLY A 114 6.07 8.15 -8.88
CA GLY A 114 5.66 7.74 -7.54
C GLY A 114 4.71 8.74 -6.87
N PRO A 115 4.02 8.32 -5.78
CA PRO A 115 2.89 9.03 -5.19
C PRO A 115 3.18 10.50 -4.84
N VAL A 116 4.36 10.82 -4.29
CA VAL A 116 4.74 12.20 -3.95
C VAL A 116 4.72 13.13 -5.16
N LEU A 117 5.41 12.76 -6.26
CA LEU A 117 5.49 13.62 -7.44
C LEU A 117 4.19 13.58 -8.26
N THR A 118 3.49 12.45 -8.27
CA THR A 118 2.16 12.32 -8.88
C THR A 118 1.18 13.31 -8.24
N LEU A 119 1.07 13.32 -6.90
CA LEU A 119 0.20 14.24 -6.19
C LEU A 119 0.72 15.69 -6.25
N ALA A 120 2.04 15.93 -6.25
CA ALA A 120 2.58 17.26 -6.47
C ALA A 120 2.24 17.86 -7.85
N LYS A 121 2.15 17.04 -8.90
CA LYS A 121 1.71 17.50 -10.23
C LYS A 121 0.19 17.64 -10.35
N ILE A 122 -0.58 16.81 -9.63
CA ILE A 122 -2.06 16.78 -9.66
C ILE A 122 -2.66 17.92 -8.82
N CYS A 123 -2.14 18.14 -7.61
CA CYS A 123 -2.54 19.19 -6.68
C CYS A 123 -1.34 19.59 -5.80
N PRO A 124 -0.54 20.60 -6.21
CA PRO A 124 0.64 21.04 -5.45
C PRO A 124 0.38 21.31 -3.96
N LEU A 125 -0.79 21.85 -3.61
CA LEU A 125 -1.22 22.10 -2.23
C LEU A 125 -1.28 20.81 -1.39
N LEU A 126 -1.69 19.70 -2.00
CA LEU A 126 -1.84 18.40 -1.34
C LEU A 126 -0.71 17.42 -1.68
N LYS A 127 0.45 17.91 -2.17
CA LYS A 127 1.68 17.11 -2.33
C LYS A 127 2.08 16.34 -1.06
N GLY A 128 1.74 16.90 0.10
CA GLY A 128 1.95 16.29 1.42
C GLY A 128 1.23 14.95 1.62
N VAL A 129 0.11 14.73 0.93
CA VAL A 129 -0.61 13.44 0.95
C VAL A 129 0.27 12.33 0.38
N GLY A 130 0.95 12.57 -0.75
CA GLY A 130 1.82 11.56 -1.35
C GLY A 130 3.05 11.23 -0.49
N LEU A 131 3.50 12.16 0.36
CA LEU A 131 4.55 11.88 1.34
C LEU A 131 3.99 11.12 2.56
N ALA A 132 2.78 11.46 3.00
CA ALA A 132 2.06 10.70 4.02
C ALA A 132 1.86 9.23 3.60
N THR A 133 1.47 8.95 2.35
CA THR A 133 1.32 7.58 1.83
C THR A 133 2.66 6.81 1.78
N VAL A 134 3.77 7.48 1.51
CA VAL A 134 5.11 6.84 1.60
C VAL A 134 5.49 6.53 3.04
N VAL A 135 5.25 7.48 3.96
CA VAL A 135 5.61 7.32 5.38
C VAL A 135 4.76 6.24 6.05
N ILE A 136 3.44 6.19 5.84
CA ILE A 136 2.60 5.11 6.40
C ILE A 136 3.03 3.74 5.85
N SER A 137 3.28 3.61 4.55
CA SER A 137 3.71 2.35 3.93
C SER A 137 5.08 1.90 4.42
N PHE A 138 5.99 2.83 4.72
CA PHE A 138 7.27 2.52 5.34
C PHE A 138 7.12 2.11 6.82
N ILE A 139 6.23 2.74 7.58
CA ILE A 139 5.93 2.31 8.96
C ILE A 139 5.31 0.89 8.95
N LEU A 140 4.32 0.63 8.09
CA LEU A 140 3.75 -0.72 7.88
C LEU A 140 4.83 -1.76 7.58
N CYS A 141 5.72 -1.43 6.64
CA CYS A 141 6.81 -2.30 6.19
C CYS A 141 7.66 -2.82 7.37
N THR A 142 7.95 -1.99 8.38
CA THR A 142 8.76 -2.37 9.54
C THR A 142 8.13 -3.48 10.38
N TYR A 143 6.87 -3.31 10.82
CA TYR A 143 6.21 -4.30 11.69
C TYR A 143 5.65 -5.49 10.91
N TYR A 144 5.21 -5.30 9.66
CA TYR A 144 4.69 -6.38 8.84
C TYR A 144 5.78 -7.42 8.50
N ASN A 145 7.08 -7.07 8.59
CA ASN A 145 8.19 -8.02 8.41
C ASN A 145 8.37 -8.93 9.66
N VAL A 146 7.88 -8.49 10.82
CA VAL A 146 7.84 -9.30 12.05
C VAL A 146 6.89 -10.49 11.88
N LEU A 147 5.82 -10.32 11.11
CA LEU A 147 4.90 -11.41 10.75
C LEU A 147 5.57 -12.49 9.89
N MET A 148 6.43 -12.08 8.96
CA MET A 148 7.26 -13.01 8.19
C MET A 148 8.33 -13.67 9.06
N THR A 149 8.86 -12.95 10.04
CA THR A 149 9.80 -13.47 11.04
C THR A 149 9.15 -14.59 11.87
N TRP A 150 7.90 -14.39 12.31
CA TRP A 150 7.12 -15.44 12.99
C TRP A 150 6.78 -16.60 12.04
N ALA A 151 6.38 -16.33 10.80
CA ALA A 151 6.13 -17.38 9.80
C ALA A 151 7.38 -18.24 9.54
N LEU A 152 8.57 -17.63 9.45
CA LEU A 152 9.85 -18.35 9.36
C LEU A 152 10.13 -19.19 10.63
N TYR A 153 9.83 -18.66 11.83
CA TYR A 153 10.00 -19.38 13.09
C TYR A 153 9.18 -20.68 13.11
N TYR A 154 7.89 -20.59 12.79
CA TYR A 154 7.03 -21.76 12.68
C TYR A 154 7.43 -22.68 11.52
N LEU A 155 7.84 -22.14 10.37
CA LEU A 155 8.29 -22.94 9.23
C LEU A 155 9.51 -23.82 9.59
N PHE A 156 10.54 -23.25 10.23
CA PHE A 156 11.71 -24.03 10.65
C PHE A 156 11.36 -25.06 11.73
N ASN A 157 10.50 -24.72 12.69
CA ASN A 157 10.01 -25.66 13.70
C ASN A 157 9.09 -26.75 13.13
N SER A 158 8.46 -26.53 11.96
CA SER A 158 7.57 -27.51 11.30
C SER A 158 8.29 -28.73 10.74
N PHE A 159 9.63 -28.67 10.60
CA PHE A 159 10.45 -29.84 10.21
C PHE A 159 10.78 -30.77 11.37
N GLY A 160 10.43 -30.40 12.62
CA GLY A 160 10.62 -31.23 13.80
C GLY A 160 9.56 -32.34 13.96
N THR A 161 9.98 -33.45 14.57
CA THR A 161 9.10 -34.56 14.97
C THR A 161 9.27 -34.84 16.48
N PRO A 162 8.23 -34.69 17.31
CA PRO A 162 6.89 -34.12 17.04
C PRO A 162 6.93 -32.60 16.76
N LEU A 163 5.77 -32.00 16.42
CA LEU A 163 5.67 -30.54 16.33
C LEU A 163 5.78 -29.92 17.73
N PRO A 164 6.54 -28.83 17.95
CA PRO A 164 6.78 -28.29 19.30
C PRO A 164 5.52 -27.88 20.07
N TRP A 165 4.50 -27.38 19.36
CA TRP A 165 3.21 -26.94 19.93
C TRP A 165 2.20 -28.08 20.15
N GLN A 166 2.54 -29.34 19.82
CA GLN A 166 1.65 -30.50 19.91
C GLN A 166 1.40 -31.00 21.34
N SER A 167 2.25 -30.64 22.31
CA SER A 167 2.15 -31.17 23.68
C SER A 167 2.47 -30.14 24.75
N CYS A 168 2.04 -30.42 25.98
CA CYS A 168 2.35 -29.65 27.19
C CYS A 168 3.64 -30.11 27.90
N ASN A 169 4.46 -30.95 27.27
CA ASN A 169 5.64 -31.58 27.88
C ASN A 169 6.96 -30.94 27.41
N ASN A 170 7.00 -29.62 27.28
CA ASN A 170 8.19 -28.86 26.91
C ASN A 170 8.67 -27.97 28.07
N THR A 171 9.92 -27.52 28.01
CA THR A 171 10.56 -26.69 29.06
C THR A 171 9.90 -25.32 29.28
N TRP A 172 9.20 -24.80 28.28
CA TRP A 172 8.45 -23.53 28.35
C TRP A 172 6.99 -23.70 28.82
N ASN A 173 6.50 -24.94 28.99
CA ASN A 173 5.11 -25.15 29.36
C ASN A 173 4.91 -24.97 30.87
N LEU A 174 3.95 -24.12 31.24
CA LEU A 174 3.39 -24.08 32.59
C LEU A 174 2.41 -25.25 32.72
N VAL A 175 2.93 -26.43 33.08
CA VAL A 175 2.21 -27.71 33.05
C VAL A 175 0.90 -27.68 33.87
N SER A 176 0.85 -26.92 34.97
CA SER A 176 -0.38 -26.75 35.77
C SER A 176 -1.52 -26.06 35.02
N ASN A 177 -1.20 -25.24 34.02
CA ASN A 177 -2.13 -24.37 33.29
C ASN A 177 -2.16 -24.70 31.78
N CYS A 178 -1.64 -25.86 31.38
CA CYS A 178 -1.55 -26.27 29.96
C CYS A 178 -2.54 -27.38 29.62
N SER A 179 -3.20 -27.24 28.47
CA SER A 179 -4.09 -28.23 27.87
C SER A 179 -3.57 -28.62 26.48
N THR A 180 -3.56 -29.91 26.17
CA THR A 180 -3.49 -30.38 24.79
C THR A 180 -4.84 -30.15 24.13
N GLY A 181 -4.92 -29.35 23.07
CA GLY A 181 -6.20 -28.87 22.54
C GLY A 181 -6.79 -27.69 23.31
N PHE A 182 -7.93 -27.18 22.81
CA PHE A 182 -8.61 -26.02 23.40
C PHE A 182 -9.31 -26.39 24.73
N PRO A 183 -9.04 -25.66 25.83
CA PRO A 183 -9.53 -26.01 27.17
C PRO A 183 -11.02 -25.70 27.45
N GLY A 184 -11.78 -25.27 26.44
CA GLY A 184 -13.21 -25.02 26.57
C GLY A 184 -13.58 -24.00 27.64
N ASN A 185 -14.41 -24.40 28.61
CA ASN A 185 -14.89 -23.52 29.68
C ASN A 185 -13.85 -23.31 30.81
N ALA A 186 -12.71 -23.99 30.79
CA ALA A 186 -11.68 -23.85 31.82
C ALA A 186 -10.80 -22.61 31.55
N THR A 187 -11.27 -21.44 31.99
CA THR A 187 -10.62 -20.12 31.81
C THR A 187 -9.20 -20.00 32.40
N HIS A 188 -8.79 -20.95 33.25
CA HIS A 188 -7.46 -21.03 33.85
C HIS A 188 -6.44 -21.83 33.03
N LEU A 189 -6.87 -22.53 31.98
CA LEU A 189 -6.02 -23.32 31.11
C LEU A 189 -5.79 -22.60 29.78
N TRP A 190 -4.62 -22.82 29.18
CA TRP A 190 -4.26 -22.39 27.82
C TRP A 190 -3.85 -23.60 26.98
N SER A 191 -4.05 -23.54 25.65
CA SER A 191 -3.60 -24.61 24.75
C SER A 191 -2.07 -24.67 24.66
N SER A 192 -1.51 -25.84 24.31
CA SER A 192 -0.08 -25.98 24.06
C SER A 192 0.42 -25.07 22.93
N SER A 193 -0.42 -24.82 21.91
CA SER A 193 -0.17 -23.80 20.89
C SER A 193 -0.12 -22.36 21.41
N GLN A 194 -1.00 -21.97 22.33
CA GLN A 194 -1.00 -20.63 22.92
C GLN A 194 0.26 -20.44 23.79
N GLN A 195 0.59 -21.42 24.63
CA GLN A 195 1.82 -21.38 25.43
C GLN A 195 3.10 -21.41 24.57
N PHE A 196 3.09 -22.07 23.40
CA PHE A 196 4.22 -22.00 22.46
C PHE A 196 4.39 -20.60 21.88
N PHE A 197 3.30 -19.94 21.48
CA PHE A 197 3.34 -18.56 20.98
C PHE A 197 3.80 -17.57 22.07
N ASP A 198 3.16 -17.60 23.24
CA ASP A 198 3.42 -16.63 24.31
C ASP A 198 4.77 -16.89 25.02
N TYR A 199 5.07 -18.13 25.40
CA TYR A 199 6.22 -18.45 26.27
C TYR A 199 7.46 -19.00 25.56
N LYS A 200 7.36 -19.49 24.31
CA LYS A 200 8.56 -19.93 23.55
C LYS A 200 8.93 -18.98 22.42
N LEU A 201 7.98 -18.57 21.59
CA LEU A 201 8.27 -17.65 20.49
C LEU A 201 8.50 -16.24 21.03
N LEU A 202 7.48 -15.65 21.66
CA LEU A 202 7.54 -14.28 22.17
C LEU A 202 8.36 -14.17 23.46
N GLU A 203 8.23 -15.13 24.39
CA GLU A 203 8.60 -14.95 25.81
C GLU A 203 7.99 -13.64 26.37
N MET A 204 6.68 -13.49 26.16
CA MET A 204 5.95 -12.24 26.39
C MET A 204 6.02 -11.78 27.86
N THR A 205 6.29 -10.50 28.07
CA THR A 205 6.21 -9.81 29.37
C THR A 205 4.78 -9.45 29.75
N ASP A 206 4.56 -8.95 30.98
CA ASP A 206 3.22 -8.59 31.45
C ASP A 206 2.59 -7.35 30.76
N GLY A 207 3.40 -6.52 30.09
CA GLY A 207 2.93 -5.26 29.50
C GLY A 207 4.02 -4.45 28.78
N ILE A 208 3.59 -3.38 28.10
CA ILE A 208 4.45 -2.51 27.27
C ILE A 208 5.44 -1.67 28.10
N GLU A 209 5.18 -1.50 29.41
CA GLU A 209 6.12 -0.91 30.37
C GLU A 209 7.40 -1.77 30.52
N GLN A 210 7.30 -3.06 30.25
CA GLN A 210 8.37 -4.04 30.40
C GLN A 210 8.74 -4.60 29.02
N MET A 211 9.61 -3.90 28.28
CA MET A 211 10.08 -4.40 26.97
C MET A 211 10.86 -5.72 27.06
N GLY A 212 11.44 -6.03 28.23
CA GLY A 212 12.26 -7.22 28.46
C GLY A 212 13.52 -7.25 27.59
N GLU A 213 14.00 -8.45 27.29
CA GLU A 213 15.19 -8.67 26.47
C GLU A 213 14.88 -8.84 24.97
N LEU A 214 15.93 -8.79 24.14
CA LEU A 214 15.86 -9.05 22.72
C LEU A 214 15.80 -10.55 22.43
N ARG A 215 14.79 -11.01 21.69
CA ARG A 215 14.69 -12.42 21.26
C ARG A 215 15.70 -12.71 20.17
N TRP A 216 16.89 -13.19 20.53
CA TRP A 216 17.98 -13.47 19.56
C TRP A 216 17.59 -14.47 18.45
N GLU A 217 16.74 -15.46 18.74
CA GLU A 217 16.17 -16.35 17.72
C GLU A 217 15.37 -15.55 16.67
N LEU A 218 14.48 -14.63 17.11
CA LEU A 218 13.70 -13.76 16.22
C LEU A 218 14.58 -12.70 15.53
N PHE A 219 15.65 -12.22 16.17
CA PHE A 219 16.61 -11.29 15.55
C PHE A 219 17.28 -11.92 14.33
N GLY A 220 17.80 -13.15 14.46
CA GLY A 220 18.38 -13.87 13.33
C GLY A 220 17.38 -14.12 12.19
N LEU A 221 16.12 -14.42 12.53
CA LEU A 221 15.06 -14.59 11.55
C LEU A 221 14.59 -13.29 10.90
N LEU A 222 14.61 -12.17 11.63
CA LEU A 222 14.29 -10.84 11.09
C LEU A 222 15.36 -10.41 10.09
N VAL A 223 16.65 -10.65 10.40
CA VAL A 223 17.76 -10.47 9.44
C VAL A 223 17.52 -11.33 8.20
N LEU A 224 17.18 -12.61 8.36
CA LEU A 224 16.88 -13.50 7.24
C LEU A 224 15.68 -13.02 6.41
N ALA A 225 14.61 -12.57 7.04
CA ALA A 225 13.42 -12.06 6.35
C ALA A 225 13.74 -10.81 5.50
N TRP A 226 14.54 -9.88 6.03
CA TRP A 226 15.03 -8.72 5.27
C TRP A 226 16.00 -9.09 4.14
N ILE A 227 16.84 -10.12 4.32
CA ILE A 227 17.68 -10.67 3.24
C ILE A 227 16.81 -11.25 2.12
N ILE A 228 15.78 -12.03 2.45
CA ILE A 228 14.83 -12.59 1.46
C ILE A 228 14.13 -11.45 0.71
N VAL A 229 13.57 -10.46 1.42
CA VAL A 229 12.95 -9.27 0.80
C VAL A 229 13.91 -8.62 -0.17
N TYR A 230 15.12 -8.25 0.30
CA TYR A 230 16.15 -7.60 -0.53
C TYR A 230 16.48 -8.41 -1.79
N LEU A 231 16.74 -9.72 -1.67
CA LEU A 231 17.06 -10.58 -2.80
C LEU A 231 15.90 -10.72 -3.81
N CYS A 232 14.64 -10.56 -3.37
CA CYS A 232 13.50 -10.53 -4.28
C CYS A 232 13.37 -9.20 -5.02
N ILE A 233 13.72 -8.05 -4.41
CA ILE A 233 13.47 -6.70 -4.96
C ILE A 233 14.71 -5.94 -5.46
N PHE A 234 15.94 -6.44 -5.29
CA PHE A 234 17.17 -5.66 -5.55
C PHE A 234 17.27 -5.02 -6.95
N LYS A 235 16.76 -5.69 -8.00
CA LYS A 235 16.67 -5.14 -9.38
C LYS A 235 15.31 -4.46 -9.69
N GLY A 236 14.58 -4.05 -8.65
CA GLY A 236 13.20 -3.55 -8.70
C GLY A 236 12.26 -4.50 -9.42
N VAL A 237 11.27 -3.94 -10.13
CA VAL A 237 10.25 -4.66 -10.93
C VAL A 237 10.78 -5.75 -11.87
N LYS A 238 12.05 -5.73 -12.28
CA LYS A 238 12.65 -6.81 -13.10
C LYS A 238 12.93 -8.09 -12.31
N SER A 239 13.22 -7.98 -11.01
CA SER A 239 13.37 -9.12 -10.10
C SER A 239 12.01 -9.50 -9.52
N THR A 240 11.28 -8.52 -8.97
CA THR A 240 9.96 -8.71 -8.38
C THR A 240 9.02 -9.42 -9.37
N GLY A 241 8.97 -8.96 -10.63
CA GLY A 241 8.16 -9.56 -11.69
C GLY A 241 8.50 -11.01 -12.04
N LYS A 242 9.62 -11.57 -11.57
CA LYS A 242 9.94 -13.01 -11.68
C LYS A 242 9.57 -13.78 -10.44
N VAL A 243 9.80 -13.22 -9.25
CA VAL A 243 9.47 -13.86 -7.96
C VAL A 243 7.95 -14.08 -7.83
N VAL A 244 7.14 -13.08 -8.21
CA VAL A 244 5.66 -13.12 -8.12
C VAL A 244 4.99 -14.25 -8.92
N TYR A 245 5.70 -14.91 -9.84
CA TYR A 245 5.18 -16.13 -10.48
C TYR A 245 5.03 -17.29 -9.51
N PHE A 246 5.87 -17.37 -8.47
CA PHE A 246 5.76 -18.35 -7.41
C PHE A 246 5.01 -17.79 -6.21
N THR A 247 5.45 -16.64 -5.66
CA THR A 247 4.91 -16.12 -4.40
C THR A 247 3.42 -15.79 -4.50
N ALA A 248 2.95 -15.24 -5.63
CA ALA A 248 1.54 -14.91 -5.78
C ALA A 248 0.66 -16.11 -6.20
N THR A 249 1.23 -17.22 -6.67
CA THR A 249 0.44 -18.39 -7.15
C THR A 249 0.43 -19.55 -6.17
N PHE A 250 1.52 -19.77 -5.43
CA PHE A 250 1.64 -20.83 -4.43
C PHE A 250 0.56 -20.79 -3.33
N PRO A 251 0.16 -19.62 -2.79
CA PRO A 251 -0.95 -19.55 -1.83
C PRO A 251 -2.27 -20.10 -2.36
N TYR A 252 -2.59 -19.92 -3.65
CA TYR A 252 -3.81 -20.48 -4.24
C TYR A 252 -3.78 -22.01 -4.29
N PHE A 253 -2.62 -22.61 -4.57
CA PHE A 253 -2.43 -24.05 -4.52
C PHE A 253 -2.64 -24.58 -3.09
N ILE A 254 -2.06 -23.94 -2.08
CA ILE A 254 -2.19 -24.35 -0.68
C ILE A 254 -3.60 -24.13 -0.12
N LEU A 255 -4.27 -23.02 -0.43
CA LEU A 255 -5.66 -22.80 -0.05
C LEU A 255 -6.58 -23.86 -0.67
N PHE A 256 -6.35 -24.27 -1.92
CA PHE A 256 -7.17 -25.30 -2.57
C PHE A 256 -6.93 -26.70 -2.02
N THR A 257 -5.68 -27.09 -1.74
CA THR A 257 -5.38 -28.40 -1.14
C THR A 257 -5.84 -28.49 0.32
N LEU A 258 -5.66 -27.43 1.11
CA LEU A 258 -6.22 -27.33 2.46
C LEU A 258 -7.75 -27.38 2.44
N LEU A 259 -8.42 -26.71 1.49
CA LEU A 259 -9.88 -26.81 1.38
C LEU A 259 -10.33 -28.25 1.15
N ILE A 260 -9.71 -28.97 0.20
CA ILE A 260 -10.04 -30.37 -0.10
C ILE A 260 -9.83 -31.27 1.12
N ASN A 261 -8.73 -31.10 1.86
CA ASN A 261 -8.47 -31.83 3.08
C ASN A 261 -9.52 -31.51 4.16
N ASN A 262 -9.78 -30.23 4.41
CA ASN A 262 -10.60 -29.79 5.54
C ASN A 262 -12.07 -30.16 5.37
N VAL A 263 -12.64 -30.10 4.16
CA VAL A 263 -14.05 -30.49 3.94
C VAL A 263 -14.32 -31.99 4.10
N GLN A 264 -13.26 -32.83 4.18
CA GLN A 264 -13.38 -34.26 4.46
C GLN A 264 -13.37 -34.57 5.96
N LEU A 265 -13.06 -33.59 6.82
CA LEU A 265 -12.97 -33.76 8.26
C LEU A 265 -14.37 -33.70 8.93
N PRO A 266 -14.60 -34.47 10.01
CA PRO A 266 -15.86 -34.41 10.76
C PRO A 266 -16.08 -33.01 11.34
N GLY A 267 -17.30 -32.48 11.27
CA GLY A 267 -17.63 -31.13 11.77
C GLY A 267 -17.27 -29.96 10.85
N ALA A 268 -16.55 -30.19 9.74
CA ALA A 268 -16.19 -29.12 8.80
C ALA A 268 -17.42 -28.39 8.21
N ASN A 269 -18.51 -29.12 8.00
CA ASN A 269 -19.79 -28.56 7.54
C ASN A 269 -20.39 -27.57 8.55
N ASP A 270 -20.25 -27.80 9.85
CA ASP A 270 -20.81 -26.93 10.89
C ASP A 270 -20.08 -25.58 10.90
N GLY A 271 -18.75 -25.61 10.72
CA GLY A 271 -17.94 -24.40 10.56
C GLY A 271 -18.26 -23.63 9.28
N ILE A 272 -18.39 -24.31 8.12
CA ILE A 272 -18.80 -23.68 6.86
C ILE A 272 -20.20 -23.07 6.97
N LEU A 273 -21.14 -23.77 7.62
CA LEU A 273 -22.47 -23.24 7.90
C LEU A 273 -22.36 -22.00 8.79
N TYR A 274 -21.51 -22.02 9.83
CA TYR A 274 -21.28 -20.87 10.70
C TYR A 274 -20.74 -19.64 9.94
N PHE A 275 -19.85 -19.85 8.97
CA PHE A 275 -19.34 -18.78 8.10
C PHE A 275 -20.43 -18.19 7.19
N LEU A 276 -21.32 -19.02 6.66
CA LEU A 276 -22.32 -18.62 5.65
C LEU A 276 -23.70 -18.25 6.22
N MET A 277 -24.03 -18.63 7.46
CA MET A 277 -25.35 -18.39 8.03
C MET A 277 -25.62 -16.89 8.18
N PRO A 278 -26.63 -16.32 7.49
CA PRO A 278 -26.80 -14.87 7.45
C PRO A 278 -27.60 -14.37 8.67
N ASN A 279 -27.00 -13.50 9.48
CA ASN A 279 -27.72 -12.74 10.49
C ASN A 279 -28.17 -11.38 9.91
N TRP A 280 -29.40 -11.34 9.38
CA TRP A 280 -29.97 -10.16 8.73
C TRP A 280 -30.07 -8.93 9.65
N GLY A 281 -30.22 -9.12 10.96
CA GLY A 281 -30.28 -8.01 11.93
C GLY A 281 -28.99 -7.19 11.96
N LYS A 282 -27.83 -7.82 11.71
CA LYS A 282 -26.53 -7.15 11.68
C LYS A 282 -26.39 -6.12 10.56
N LEU A 283 -27.15 -6.24 9.46
CA LEU A 283 -27.08 -5.26 8.36
C LEU A 283 -27.60 -3.85 8.73
N LEU A 284 -28.35 -3.73 9.83
CA LEU A 284 -28.81 -2.46 10.38
C LEU A 284 -27.73 -1.73 11.19
N GLU A 285 -26.65 -2.42 11.59
CA GLU A 285 -25.55 -1.81 12.35
C GLU A 285 -24.60 -1.08 11.40
N VAL A 286 -24.45 0.24 11.55
CA VAL A 286 -23.52 1.06 10.75
C VAL A 286 -22.09 0.50 10.77
N GLN A 287 -21.68 -0.06 11.91
CA GLN A 287 -20.34 -0.63 12.09
C GLN A 287 -20.06 -1.82 11.16
N VAL A 288 -21.08 -2.56 10.73
CA VAL A 288 -20.92 -3.66 9.76
C VAL A 288 -20.51 -3.13 8.37
N TRP A 289 -21.07 -1.99 7.97
CA TRP A 289 -20.71 -1.30 6.73
C TRP A 289 -19.32 -0.64 6.81
N VAL A 290 -18.98 -0.06 7.97
CA VAL A 290 -17.65 0.50 8.25
C VAL A 290 -16.58 -0.60 8.21
N ASN A 291 -16.83 -1.74 8.84
CA ASN A 291 -15.94 -2.91 8.80
C ASN A 291 -15.74 -3.42 7.37
N ALA A 292 -16.82 -3.52 6.59
CA ALA A 292 -16.77 -3.94 5.19
C ALA A 292 -15.89 -3.01 4.35
N ALA A 293 -16.06 -1.71 4.50
CA ALA A 293 -15.26 -0.73 3.76
C ALA A 293 -13.80 -0.71 4.24
N ALA A 294 -13.55 -0.66 5.55
CA ALA A 294 -12.21 -0.69 6.11
C ALA A 294 -11.43 -1.95 5.68
N GLN A 295 -12.10 -3.10 5.56
CA GLN A 295 -11.52 -4.33 5.00
C GLN A 295 -11.20 -4.20 3.52
N ILE A 296 -12.08 -3.61 2.69
CA ILE A 296 -11.82 -3.38 1.26
C ILE A 296 -10.60 -2.47 1.05
N PHE A 297 -10.48 -1.38 1.82
CA PHE A 297 -9.35 -0.45 1.72
C PHE A 297 -8.03 -1.08 2.15
N ASN A 298 -8.00 -1.73 3.32
CA ASN A 298 -6.81 -2.42 3.83
C ASN A 298 -6.42 -3.64 2.98
N SER A 299 -7.38 -4.37 2.42
CA SER A 299 -7.11 -5.56 1.60
C SER A 299 -6.65 -5.21 0.19
N ILE A 300 -7.36 -4.33 -0.54
CA ILE A 300 -6.87 -3.89 -1.87
C ILE A 300 -5.60 -3.03 -1.74
N GLY A 301 -5.35 -2.45 -0.57
CA GLY A 301 -4.18 -1.63 -0.31
C GLY A 301 -4.31 -0.23 -0.96
N ILE A 302 -5.51 0.35 -0.87
CA ILE A 302 -5.87 1.68 -1.38
C ILE A 302 -5.27 2.75 -0.45
N ALA A 303 -4.82 3.87 -1.02
CA ALA A 303 -4.20 5.01 -0.33
C ALA A 303 -2.86 4.72 0.38
N PHE A 304 -2.18 3.64 0.00
CA PHE A 304 -0.79 3.35 0.40
C PHE A 304 0.25 3.83 -0.63
N GLY A 305 -0.19 4.30 -1.81
CA GLY A 305 0.69 4.69 -2.92
C GLY A 305 1.39 3.51 -3.62
N SER A 306 1.19 2.28 -3.13
CA SER A 306 1.69 1.02 -3.72
C SER A 306 1.14 0.79 -5.12
N MET A 307 -0.17 0.95 -5.31
CA MET A 307 -0.81 0.75 -6.61
C MET A 307 -0.40 1.85 -7.61
N ILE A 308 -0.27 3.10 -7.16
CA ILE A 308 0.32 4.20 -7.96
C ILE A 308 1.75 3.84 -8.40
N SER A 309 2.59 3.40 -7.47
CA SER A 309 4.00 3.07 -7.73
C SER A 309 4.14 1.90 -8.71
N MET A 310 3.41 0.80 -8.51
CA MET A 310 3.41 -0.35 -9.42
C MET A 310 2.89 0.00 -10.82
N ALA A 311 1.84 0.83 -10.92
CA ALA A 311 1.29 1.29 -12.19
C ALA A 311 2.22 2.26 -12.94
N SER A 312 3.07 3.02 -12.24
CA SER A 312 4.06 3.93 -12.87
C SER A 312 5.05 3.22 -13.80
N TYR A 313 5.29 1.92 -13.55
CA TYR A 313 6.15 1.04 -14.32
C TYR A 313 5.44 0.36 -15.50
N ASN A 314 4.15 0.62 -15.72
CA ASN A 314 3.42 0.13 -16.89
C ASN A 314 3.79 0.88 -18.18
N LYS A 315 3.46 0.24 -19.32
CA LYS A 315 3.42 0.91 -20.62
C LYS A 315 2.19 1.82 -20.67
N PHE A 316 2.32 3.01 -21.26
CA PHE A 316 1.26 4.03 -21.28
C PHE A 316 -0.10 3.52 -21.81
N ASN A 317 -0.08 2.67 -22.85
CA ASN A 317 -1.28 2.09 -23.46
C ASN A 317 -1.74 0.75 -22.81
N ASN A 318 -1.28 0.41 -21.61
CA ASN A 318 -1.70 -0.84 -20.96
C ASN A 318 -3.15 -0.73 -20.44
N ASN A 319 -3.94 -1.79 -20.60
CA ASN A 319 -5.37 -1.79 -20.25
C ASN A 319 -5.58 -1.96 -18.73
N ILE A 320 -5.52 -0.84 -18.02
CA ILE A 320 -5.73 -0.71 -16.57
C ILE A 320 -7.14 -1.05 -16.13
N ILE A 321 -8.18 -0.86 -16.94
CA ILE A 321 -9.57 -1.20 -16.54
C ILE A 321 -9.69 -2.70 -16.35
N ARG A 322 -9.17 -3.49 -17.29
CA ARG A 322 -9.13 -4.96 -17.17
C ARG A 322 -8.23 -5.41 -16.01
N ASP A 323 -7.08 -4.76 -15.80
CA ASP A 323 -6.17 -5.14 -14.72
C ASP A 323 -6.76 -4.82 -13.33
N THR A 324 -7.42 -3.67 -13.17
CA THR A 324 -8.19 -3.30 -11.97
C THR A 324 -9.21 -4.39 -11.61
N LEU A 325 -10.02 -4.81 -12.59
CA LEU A 325 -11.05 -5.82 -12.38
C LEU A 325 -10.45 -7.17 -11.99
N ILE A 326 -9.35 -7.60 -12.62
CA ILE A 326 -8.66 -8.84 -12.26
C ILE A 326 -8.14 -8.76 -10.82
N VAL A 327 -7.42 -7.69 -10.46
CA VAL A 327 -6.82 -7.53 -9.11
C VAL A 327 -7.90 -7.52 -8.02
N ALA A 328 -8.94 -6.69 -8.17
CA ALA A 328 -9.98 -6.53 -7.16
C ALA A 328 -10.87 -7.77 -6.98
N LEU A 329 -11.19 -8.47 -8.09
CA LEU A 329 -11.96 -9.71 -8.04
C LEU A 329 -11.12 -10.89 -7.52
N ALA A 330 -9.86 -11.02 -7.95
CA ALA A 330 -8.95 -12.05 -7.42
C ALA A 330 -8.76 -11.88 -5.90
N ASN A 331 -8.53 -10.64 -5.45
CA ASN A 331 -8.41 -10.32 -4.02
C ASN A 331 -9.63 -10.77 -3.19
N SER A 332 -10.82 -10.42 -3.66
CA SER A 332 -12.07 -10.78 -2.97
C SER A 332 -12.38 -12.27 -3.06
N ALA A 333 -12.08 -12.91 -4.17
CA ALA A 333 -12.21 -14.36 -4.33
C ALA A 333 -11.25 -15.11 -3.39
N THR A 334 -10.00 -14.65 -3.21
CA THR A 334 -9.08 -15.26 -2.24
C THR A 334 -9.59 -15.09 -0.81
N SER A 335 -10.13 -13.92 -0.45
CA SER A 335 -10.70 -13.68 0.87
C SER A 335 -11.85 -14.66 1.19
N ILE A 336 -12.75 -14.86 0.23
CA ILE A 336 -13.87 -15.82 0.38
C ILE A 336 -13.35 -17.26 0.44
N LEU A 337 -12.42 -17.65 -0.44
CA LEU A 337 -11.79 -18.97 -0.44
C LEU A 337 -11.07 -19.27 0.88
N ALA A 338 -10.29 -18.30 1.39
CA ALA A 338 -9.66 -18.40 2.70
C ALA A 338 -10.70 -18.53 3.81
N GLY A 339 -11.83 -17.81 3.73
CA GLY A 339 -12.97 -17.99 4.63
C GLY A 339 -13.46 -19.44 4.71
N PHE A 340 -13.64 -20.12 3.58
CA PHE A 340 -13.97 -21.55 3.56
C PHE A 340 -12.87 -22.43 4.18
N VAL A 341 -11.59 -22.18 3.88
CA VAL A 341 -10.45 -22.92 4.46
C VAL A 341 -10.38 -22.76 5.98
N ILE A 342 -10.47 -21.51 6.47
CA ILE A 342 -10.49 -21.15 7.89
C ILE A 342 -11.64 -21.85 8.61
N PHE A 343 -12.87 -21.66 8.15
CA PHE A 343 -14.04 -22.13 8.90
C PHE A 343 -14.28 -23.63 8.81
N SER A 344 -13.91 -24.30 7.71
CA SER A 344 -13.90 -25.77 7.67
C SER A 344 -12.95 -26.37 8.71
N ALA A 345 -11.76 -25.77 8.88
CA ALA A 345 -10.77 -26.19 9.87
C ALA A 345 -11.22 -25.93 11.32
N ILE A 346 -11.81 -24.75 11.59
CA ILE A 346 -12.36 -24.42 12.92
C ILE A 346 -13.56 -25.31 13.26
N GLY A 347 -14.45 -25.59 12.29
CA GLY A 347 -15.59 -26.50 12.48
C GLY A 347 -15.17 -27.90 12.90
N TYR A 348 -14.10 -28.41 12.30
CA TYR A 348 -13.48 -29.66 12.74
C TYR A 348 -12.97 -29.61 14.18
N MET A 349 -12.27 -28.55 14.60
CA MET A 349 -11.82 -28.41 16.01
C MET A 349 -12.97 -28.25 16.99
N ALA A 350 -14.00 -27.50 16.62
CA ALA A 350 -15.24 -27.34 17.39
C ALA A 350 -15.90 -28.71 17.64
N HIS A 351 -15.96 -29.56 16.61
CA HIS A 351 -16.48 -30.93 16.72
C HIS A 351 -15.58 -31.86 17.55
N VAL A 352 -14.25 -31.81 17.38
CA VAL A 352 -13.30 -32.66 18.13
C VAL A 352 -13.24 -32.30 19.62
N HIS A 353 -13.30 -31.02 19.98
CA HIS A 353 -13.24 -30.56 21.36
C HIS A 353 -14.61 -30.33 22.01
N HIS A 354 -15.71 -30.54 21.26
CA HIS A 354 -17.09 -30.26 21.68
C HIS A 354 -17.31 -28.81 22.16
N LEU A 355 -16.74 -27.85 21.43
CA LEU A 355 -16.80 -26.41 21.74
C LEU A 355 -17.59 -25.63 20.68
N PRO A 356 -18.24 -24.52 21.05
CA PRO A 356 -18.81 -23.61 20.06
C PRO A 356 -17.70 -22.94 19.24
N VAL A 357 -17.96 -22.73 17.95
CA VAL A 357 -17.02 -22.11 16.99
C VAL A 357 -16.50 -20.74 17.47
N ASP A 358 -17.34 -19.94 18.14
CA ASP A 358 -16.98 -18.63 18.71
C ASP A 358 -15.85 -18.67 19.74
N ASN A 359 -15.68 -19.77 20.48
CA ASN A 359 -14.61 -19.89 21.47
C ASN A 359 -13.23 -20.13 20.85
N ILE A 360 -13.19 -20.51 19.56
CA ILE A 360 -11.97 -20.82 18.81
C ILE A 360 -11.64 -19.69 17.80
N ALA A 361 -12.65 -19.00 17.26
CA ALA A 361 -12.47 -17.96 16.25
C ALA A 361 -11.92 -16.63 16.82
N THR A 362 -10.60 -16.44 16.73
CA THR A 362 -9.87 -15.23 17.16
C THR A 362 -9.53 -14.29 15.98
N ASP A 363 -9.28 -13.01 16.25
CA ASP A 363 -8.83 -12.03 15.24
C ASP A 363 -7.29 -12.00 15.15
N GLY A 364 -6.78 -11.56 14.00
CA GLY A 364 -5.37 -11.23 13.82
C GLY A 364 -4.39 -12.41 13.98
N PRO A 365 -3.16 -12.16 14.50
CA PRO A 365 -2.09 -13.16 14.53
C PRO A 365 -2.43 -14.47 15.27
N GLY A 366 -3.28 -14.43 16.30
CA GLY A 366 -3.67 -15.61 17.07
C GLY A 366 -4.34 -16.69 16.22
N LEU A 367 -5.07 -16.32 15.16
CA LEU A 367 -5.72 -17.30 14.30
C LEU A 367 -4.70 -18.17 13.56
N VAL A 368 -3.63 -17.58 13.03
CA VAL A 368 -2.64 -18.30 12.20
C VAL A 368 -1.45 -18.85 12.99
N PHE A 369 -1.14 -18.28 14.16
CA PHE A 369 -0.01 -18.69 15.01
C PHE A 369 -0.41 -19.47 16.27
N VAL A 370 -1.69 -19.50 16.65
CA VAL A 370 -2.19 -20.36 17.74
C VAL A 370 -3.19 -21.38 17.21
N VAL A 371 -4.30 -20.92 16.64
CA VAL A 371 -5.42 -21.81 16.29
C VAL A 371 -5.05 -22.82 15.20
N TYR A 372 -4.35 -22.37 14.16
CA TYR A 372 -3.91 -23.22 13.06
C TYR A 372 -2.83 -24.26 13.42
N PRO A 373 -1.78 -23.92 14.18
CA PRO A 373 -0.85 -24.89 14.75
C PRO A 373 -1.51 -26.04 15.54
N GLU A 374 -2.55 -25.73 16.33
CA GLU A 374 -3.33 -26.74 17.04
C GLU A 374 -4.02 -27.70 16.06
N ILE A 375 -4.68 -27.16 15.01
CA ILE A 375 -5.32 -27.95 13.94
C ILE A 375 -4.30 -28.89 13.26
N PHE A 376 -3.13 -28.37 12.87
CA PHE A 376 -2.14 -29.20 12.20
C PHE A 376 -1.61 -30.33 13.08
N SER A 377 -1.58 -30.14 14.40
CA SER A 377 -1.12 -31.15 15.35
C SER A 377 -2.05 -32.37 15.46
N THR A 378 -3.31 -32.25 15.04
CA THR A 378 -4.26 -33.38 15.00
C THR A 378 -4.37 -34.05 13.62
N LEU A 379 -3.88 -33.40 12.55
CA LEU A 379 -3.92 -33.95 11.19
C LEU A 379 -2.84 -35.02 10.95
N PRO A 380 -3.12 -36.03 10.09
CA PRO A 380 -2.10 -36.96 9.63
C PRO A 380 -1.05 -36.21 8.80
N VAL A 381 0.23 -36.58 8.98
CA VAL A 381 1.39 -35.92 8.35
C VAL A 381 1.48 -34.43 8.71
N SER A 382 1.31 -34.11 10.00
CA SER A 382 1.23 -32.76 10.56
C SER A 382 2.36 -31.82 10.12
N GLN A 383 3.59 -32.32 9.99
CA GLN A 383 4.76 -31.56 9.51
C GLN A 383 4.56 -31.01 8.09
N LEU A 384 3.91 -31.76 7.20
CA LEU A 384 3.66 -31.34 5.82
C LEU A 384 2.65 -30.19 5.78
N TRP A 385 1.53 -30.33 6.50
CA TRP A 385 0.50 -29.29 6.54
C TRP A 385 1.01 -28.00 7.18
N ALA A 386 1.72 -28.10 8.30
CA ALA A 386 2.32 -26.94 8.96
C ALA A 386 3.36 -26.25 8.06
N SER A 387 4.32 -26.98 7.50
CA SER A 387 5.36 -26.37 6.65
C SER A 387 4.79 -25.73 5.37
N LEU A 388 3.82 -26.36 4.71
CA LEU A 388 3.15 -25.77 3.54
C LEU A 388 2.34 -24.52 3.89
N PHE A 389 1.65 -24.51 5.03
CA PHE A 389 0.90 -23.35 5.49
C PHE A 389 1.80 -22.17 5.88
N PHE A 390 2.87 -22.41 6.65
CA PHE A 390 3.80 -21.35 7.01
C PHE A 390 4.62 -20.82 5.83
N LEU A 391 4.92 -21.66 4.83
CA LEU A 391 5.46 -21.22 3.55
C LEU A 391 4.45 -20.37 2.76
N MET A 392 3.16 -20.72 2.77
CA MET A 392 2.10 -19.88 2.20
C MET A 392 2.02 -18.51 2.88
N LEU A 393 2.02 -18.46 4.22
CA LEU A 393 2.00 -17.19 4.96
C LEU A 393 3.23 -16.33 4.66
N LEU A 394 4.41 -16.96 4.51
CA LEU A 394 5.62 -16.27 4.08
C LEU A 394 5.46 -15.67 2.67
N CYS A 395 4.92 -16.41 1.70
CA CYS A 395 4.66 -15.90 0.34
C CYS A 395 3.67 -14.72 0.34
N LEU A 396 2.55 -14.82 1.06
CA LEU A 396 1.57 -13.74 1.23
C LEU A 396 2.20 -12.51 1.90
N GLY A 397 3.09 -12.73 2.87
CA GLY A 397 3.84 -11.67 3.52
C GLY A 397 4.81 -10.96 2.57
N LEU A 398 5.54 -11.74 1.77
CA LEU A 398 6.60 -11.25 0.88
C LEU A 398 6.04 -10.36 -0.24
N ASP A 399 4.95 -10.75 -0.89
CA ASP A 399 4.37 -9.95 -1.98
C ASP A 399 3.83 -8.59 -1.49
N SER A 400 3.23 -8.57 -0.30
CA SER A 400 2.86 -7.32 0.37
C SER A 400 4.07 -6.42 0.64
N GLN A 401 5.18 -7.01 1.11
CA GLN A 401 6.43 -6.31 1.41
C GLN A 401 7.12 -5.75 0.17
N PHE A 402 7.09 -6.47 -0.95
CA PHE A 402 7.72 -6.00 -2.19
C PHE A 402 7.14 -4.65 -2.64
N ALA A 403 5.82 -4.50 -2.58
CA ALA A 403 5.16 -3.25 -2.93
C ALA A 403 5.45 -2.13 -1.92
N MET A 404 5.37 -2.40 -0.62
CA MET A 404 5.65 -1.37 0.41
C MET A 404 7.08 -0.84 0.34
N VAL A 405 8.09 -1.70 0.12
CA VAL A 405 9.48 -1.24 -0.08
C VAL A 405 9.64 -0.52 -1.42
N GLU A 406 9.02 -0.98 -2.51
CA GLU A 406 9.10 -0.29 -3.81
C GLU A 406 8.45 1.11 -3.76
N VAL A 407 7.45 1.37 -2.92
CA VAL A 407 6.93 2.74 -2.67
C VAL A 407 8.03 3.67 -2.14
N ALA A 408 8.75 3.24 -1.09
CA ALA A 408 9.83 4.00 -0.49
C ALA A 408 11.01 4.19 -1.46
N VAL A 409 11.41 3.12 -2.16
CA VAL A 409 12.48 3.16 -3.18
C VAL A 409 12.10 4.06 -4.35
N THR A 410 10.87 3.96 -4.87
CA THR A 410 10.37 4.82 -5.97
C THR A 410 10.36 6.28 -5.53
N CYS A 411 9.88 6.59 -4.33
CA CYS A 411 9.91 7.95 -3.78
C CYS A 411 11.33 8.53 -3.72
N LEU A 412 12.30 7.75 -3.22
CA LEU A 412 13.69 8.20 -3.12
C LEU A 412 14.35 8.38 -4.50
N MET A 413 14.13 7.45 -5.43
CA MET A 413 14.58 7.56 -6.81
C MET A 413 14.01 8.82 -7.49
N ASP A 414 12.72 9.07 -7.31
CA ASP A 414 12.01 10.16 -7.98
C ASP A 414 12.37 11.54 -7.42
N CYS A 415 12.49 11.67 -6.10
CA CYS A 415 12.75 12.96 -5.46
C CYS A 415 14.25 13.32 -5.37
N VAL A 416 15.15 12.33 -5.19
CA VAL A 416 16.58 12.57 -4.95
C VAL A 416 17.53 11.65 -5.74
N GLY A 417 17.01 10.81 -6.65
CA GLY A 417 17.76 9.81 -7.42
C GLY A 417 19.10 10.30 -7.99
N PRO A 418 19.17 11.42 -8.73
CA PRO A 418 20.43 11.91 -9.31
C PRO A 418 21.49 12.32 -8.28
N LYS A 419 21.09 12.69 -7.06
CA LYS A 419 22.02 12.95 -5.94
C LYS A 419 22.42 11.64 -5.26
N LEU A 420 21.46 10.75 -5.07
CA LEU A 420 21.63 9.48 -4.36
C LEU A 420 22.49 8.49 -5.16
N LEU A 421 22.29 8.40 -6.47
CA LEU A 421 23.09 7.59 -7.39
C LEU A 421 24.53 8.12 -7.54
N LYS A 422 24.79 9.42 -7.34
CA LYS A 422 26.17 9.94 -7.26
C LYS A 422 26.92 9.44 -6.02
N VAL A 423 26.21 9.21 -4.91
CA VAL A 423 26.80 8.72 -3.65
C VAL A 423 26.89 7.19 -3.63
N LEU A 424 25.76 6.52 -3.87
CA LEU A 424 25.62 5.06 -3.75
C LEU A 424 25.96 4.30 -5.04
N LYS A 425 26.15 4.98 -6.18
CA LYS A 425 26.53 4.43 -7.51
C LYS A 425 25.51 3.49 -8.19
N HIS A 426 24.74 2.71 -7.42
CA HIS A 426 23.87 1.65 -7.91
C HIS A 426 22.49 1.71 -7.24
N LYS A 427 21.40 1.42 -7.98
CA LYS A 427 20.02 1.40 -7.42
C LYS A 427 19.89 0.33 -6.34
N GLU A 428 20.57 -0.81 -6.54
CA GLU A 428 20.65 -1.95 -5.62
C GLU A 428 21.07 -1.52 -4.21
N LEU A 429 22.03 -0.60 -4.09
CA LEU A 429 22.50 -0.10 -2.79
C LEU A 429 21.51 0.86 -2.11
N VAL A 430 20.63 1.52 -2.88
CA VAL A 430 19.51 2.27 -2.30
C VAL A 430 18.46 1.34 -1.73
N VAL A 431 18.14 0.27 -2.46
CA VAL A 431 17.22 -0.78 -1.99
C VAL A 431 17.77 -1.41 -0.71
N LEU A 432 19.07 -1.73 -0.67
CA LEU A 432 19.73 -2.24 0.54
C LEU A 432 19.64 -1.25 1.71
N ALA A 433 19.86 0.04 1.48
CA ALA A 433 19.76 1.07 2.52
C ALA A 433 18.34 1.17 3.09
N VAL A 434 17.30 1.16 2.23
CA VAL A 434 15.90 1.15 2.67
C VAL A 434 15.59 -0.10 3.50
N CYS A 435 16.01 -1.28 3.04
CA CYS A 435 15.86 -2.52 3.80
C CYS A 435 16.61 -2.49 5.15
N THR A 436 17.80 -1.89 5.20
CA THR A 436 18.60 -1.79 6.44
C THR A 436 17.94 -0.85 7.45
N ILE A 437 17.39 0.29 7.01
CA ILE A 437 16.63 1.19 7.89
C ILE A 437 15.34 0.51 8.37
N GLY A 438 14.62 -0.17 7.48
CA GLY A 438 13.43 -0.94 7.82
C GLY A 438 13.72 -2.06 8.84
N PHE A 439 14.86 -2.74 8.71
CA PHE A 439 15.36 -3.71 9.67
C PHE A 439 15.60 -3.10 11.05
N LEU A 440 16.36 -1.99 11.13
CA LEU A 440 16.67 -1.33 12.40
C LEU A 440 15.41 -0.84 13.13
N LEU A 441 14.43 -0.31 12.39
CA LEU A 441 13.13 0.08 12.94
C LEU A 441 12.21 -1.12 13.27
N GLY A 442 12.50 -2.30 12.74
CA GLY A 442 11.83 -3.55 13.10
C GLY A 442 12.23 -4.09 14.48
N ILE A 443 13.45 -3.81 14.97
CA ILE A 443 14.03 -4.39 16.20
C ILE A 443 13.14 -4.26 17.45
N PRO A 444 12.45 -3.14 17.75
CA PRO A 444 11.60 -3.04 18.95
C PRO A 444 10.51 -4.12 19.03
N HIS A 445 10.02 -4.60 17.89
CA HIS A 445 8.91 -5.56 17.78
C HIS A 445 9.31 -7.02 18.04
N ILE A 446 10.62 -7.31 18.12
CA ILE A 446 11.18 -8.64 18.43
C ILE A 446 11.83 -8.68 19.83
N THR A 447 11.52 -7.71 20.68
CA THR A 447 11.73 -7.80 22.13
C THR A 447 10.62 -8.65 22.76
N GLN A 448 10.80 -9.07 24.01
CA GLN A 448 9.79 -9.81 24.77
C GLN A 448 8.46 -9.03 24.89
N GLY A 449 8.51 -7.71 25.10
CA GLY A 449 7.35 -6.82 25.05
C GLY A 449 6.92 -6.38 23.63
N GLY A 450 7.60 -6.88 22.59
CA GLY A 450 7.49 -6.40 21.21
C GLY A 450 6.12 -6.61 20.56
N ILE A 451 5.35 -7.60 21.02
CA ILE A 451 3.97 -7.83 20.57
C ILE A 451 3.02 -6.68 20.92
N TYR A 452 3.23 -6.02 22.07
CA TYR A 452 2.45 -4.83 22.46
C TYR A 452 2.79 -3.63 21.56
N VAL A 453 4.07 -3.46 21.22
CA VAL A 453 4.52 -2.41 20.27
C VAL A 453 3.93 -2.66 18.88
N PHE A 454 4.00 -3.91 18.41
CA PHE A 454 3.42 -4.36 17.15
C PHE A 454 1.93 -4.03 17.06
N GLN A 455 1.14 -4.42 18.06
CA GLN A 455 -0.31 -4.26 18.00
C GLN A 455 -0.74 -2.81 18.20
N LEU A 456 -0.02 -2.05 19.04
CA LEU A 456 -0.21 -0.60 19.16
C LEU A 456 0.03 0.09 17.82
N MET A 457 1.15 -0.23 17.14
CA MET A 457 1.46 0.38 15.85
C MET A 457 0.42 0.01 14.79
N ASP A 458 0.03 -1.26 14.68
CA ASP A 458 -0.95 -1.74 13.71
C ASP A 458 -2.31 -1.03 13.82
N HIS A 459 -2.84 -0.86 15.04
CA HIS A 459 -4.10 -0.13 15.28
C HIS A 459 -4.00 1.34 14.84
N TYR A 460 -2.94 2.04 15.24
CA TYR A 460 -2.79 3.48 14.99
C TYR A 460 -2.34 3.83 13.56
N THR A 461 -1.71 2.91 12.81
CA THR A 461 -1.45 3.11 11.37
C THR A 461 -2.55 2.57 10.47
N ALA A 462 -2.83 1.26 10.50
CA ALA A 462 -3.69 0.60 9.51
C ALA A 462 -5.19 0.93 9.69
N VAL A 463 -5.61 1.31 10.89
CA VAL A 463 -6.98 1.75 11.15
C VAL A 463 -7.07 3.28 11.18
N VAL A 464 -6.37 3.95 12.09
CA VAL A 464 -6.56 5.40 12.28
C VAL A 464 -5.97 6.21 11.13
N SER A 465 -4.67 6.08 10.86
CA SER A 465 -3.99 6.95 9.88
C SER A 465 -4.50 6.75 8.46
N LEU A 466 -4.71 5.50 8.04
CA LEU A 466 -5.14 5.18 6.67
C LEU A 466 -6.43 5.91 6.27
N MET A 467 -7.40 6.07 7.18
CA MET A 467 -8.68 6.72 6.87
C MET A 467 -8.53 8.21 6.58
N PHE A 468 -7.61 8.90 7.28
CA PHE A 468 -7.28 10.30 6.97
C PHE A 468 -6.60 10.42 5.61
N LEU A 469 -5.61 9.56 5.33
CA LEU A 469 -4.87 9.57 4.07
C LEU A 469 -5.79 9.28 2.87
N ALA A 470 -6.64 8.26 2.97
CA ALA A 470 -7.63 7.93 1.96
C ALA A 470 -8.60 9.09 1.67
N PHE A 471 -9.07 9.80 2.71
CA PHE A 471 -9.92 10.97 2.52
C PHE A 471 -9.20 12.09 1.77
N PHE A 472 -7.98 12.46 2.18
CA PHE A 472 -7.24 13.55 1.55
C PHE A 472 -6.76 13.21 0.14
N GLU A 473 -6.47 11.94 -0.18
CA GLU A 473 -6.15 11.50 -1.54
C GLU A 473 -7.38 11.61 -2.46
N VAL A 474 -8.53 11.07 -2.03
CA VAL A 474 -9.78 11.16 -2.80
C VAL A 474 -10.21 12.62 -2.99
N LEU A 475 -10.05 13.47 -1.97
CA LEU A 475 -10.27 14.92 -2.07
C LEU A 475 -9.34 15.57 -3.11
N ALA A 476 -8.04 15.26 -3.08
CA ALA A 476 -7.06 15.81 -4.01
C ALA A 476 -7.35 15.41 -5.46
N VAL A 477 -7.60 14.12 -5.69
CA VAL A 477 -7.70 13.55 -7.05
C VAL A 477 -9.11 13.72 -7.63
N CYS A 478 -10.17 13.36 -6.90
CA CYS A 478 -11.52 13.36 -7.45
C CYS A 478 -12.17 14.75 -7.48
N TRP A 479 -12.00 15.56 -6.43
CA TRP A 479 -12.67 16.87 -6.31
C TRP A 479 -11.80 18.05 -6.73
N ILE A 480 -10.56 18.16 -6.25
CA ILE A 480 -9.69 19.31 -6.59
C ILE A 480 -9.13 19.20 -8.01
N PHE A 481 -8.48 18.08 -8.34
CA PHE A 481 -8.01 17.85 -9.70
C PHE A 481 -9.16 17.59 -10.69
N GLY A 482 -10.18 16.86 -10.26
CA GLY A 482 -11.47 16.79 -10.92
C GLY A 482 -11.62 15.59 -11.87
N VAL A 483 -12.73 14.85 -11.69
CA VAL A 483 -13.10 13.64 -12.45
C VAL A 483 -12.95 13.76 -13.97
N ARG A 484 -13.26 14.93 -14.56
CA ARG A 484 -13.12 15.16 -16.01
C ARG A 484 -11.67 15.02 -16.49
N ARG A 485 -10.69 15.44 -15.68
CA ARG A 485 -9.26 15.31 -16.02
C ARG A 485 -8.80 13.86 -15.91
N ILE A 486 -9.25 13.12 -14.89
CA ILE A 486 -9.03 11.67 -14.76
C ILE A 486 -9.61 10.92 -15.96
N ALA A 487 -10.84 11.24 -16.37
CA ALA A 487 -11.47 10.65 -17.53
C ALA A 487 -10.66 10.89 -18.82
N CYS A 488 -10.11 12.09 -19.01
CA CYS A 488 -9.22 12.42 -20.12
C CYS A 488 -7.87 11.66 -20.06
N MET A 489 -7.29 11.45 -18.87
CA MET A 489 -6.09 10.61 -18.70
C MET A 489 -6.35 9.18 -19.18
N VAL A 490 -7.46 8.58 -18.72
CA VAL A 490 -7.87 7.22 -19.12
C VAL A 490 -8.17 7.14 -20.62
N GLU A 491 -8.85 8.15 -21.18
CA GLU A 491 -9.14 8.24 -22.61
C GLU A 491 -7.86 8.31 -23.46
N ARG A 492 -6.84 9.06 -23.04
CA ARG A 492 -5.54 9.13 -23.73
C ARG A 492 -4.76 7.81 -23.69
N MET A 493 -4.84 7.07 -22.60
CA MET A 493 -4.17 5.76 -22.46
C MET A 493 -4.89 4.64 -23.22
N LEU A 494 -6.22 4.65 -23.27
CA LEU A 494 -7.04 3.53 -23.76
C LEU A 494 -7.80 3.81 -25.06
N GLY A 495 -7.77 5.05 -25.56
CA GLY A 495 -8.55 5.52 -26.71
C GLY A 495 -10.06 5.66 -26.45
N LYS A 496 -10.51 5.47 -25.19
CA LYS A 496 -11.92 5.56 -24.78
C LYS A 496 -12.05 6.09 -23.35
N PRO A 497 -13.01 6.99 -23.05
CA PRO A 497 -13.23 7.47 -21.69
C PRO A 497 -13.79 6.36 -20.78
N PRO A 498 -13.58 6.46 -19.46
CA PRO A 498 -14.14 5.50 -18.50
C PRO A 498 -15.66 5.62 -18.45
N ASN A 499 -16.33 4.48 -18.21
CA ASN A 499 -17.79 4.41 -18.10
C ASN A 499 -18.33 5.40 -17.05
N ALA A 500 -19.53 5.95 -17.29
CA ALA A 500 -20.20 6.91 -16.41
C ALA A 500 -20.31 6.40 -14.96
N PHE A 501 -20.45 5.08 -14.76
CA PHE A 501 -20.39 4.44 -13.44
C PHE A 501 -19.15 4.86 -12.63
N PHE A 502 -17.94 4.73 -13.20
CA PHE A 502 -16.70 5.11 -12.51
C PHE A 502 -16.64 6.62 -12.25
N GLN A 503 -17.11 7.44 -13.20
CA GLN A 503 -17.15 8.89 -13.05
C GLN A 503 -18.09 9.33 -11.92
N ILE A 504 -19.26 8.70 -11.78
CA ILE A 504 -20.21 8.95 -10.66
C ILE A 504 -19.61 8.46 -9.33
N CYS A 505 -18.94 7.30 -9.34
CA CYS A 505 -18.28 6.79 -8.13
C CYS A 505 -17.17 7.72 -7.65
N TRP A 506 -16.34 8.26 -8.55
CA TRP A 506 -15.32 9.25 -8.21
C TRP A 506 -15.92 10.60 -7.81
N LEU A 507 -16.97 11.06 -8.47
CA LEU A 507 -17.53 12.39 -8.21
C LEU A 507 -18.30 12.48 -6.88
N VAL A 508 -19.04 11.43 -6.54
CA VAL A 508 -20.02 11.47 -5.43
C VAL A 508 -19.83 10.31 -4.45
N VAL A 509 -19.87 9.05 -4.93
CA VAL A 509 -20.01 7.90 -4.04
C VAL A 509 -18.78 7.70 -3.15
N SER A 510 -17.59 7.60 -3.75
CA SER A 510 -16.35 7.32 -3.01
C SER A 510 -15.97 8.45 -2.05
N PRO A 511 -16.00 9.75 -2.46
CA PRO A 511 -15.72 10.85 -1.53
C PRO A 511 -16.67 10.91 -0.32
N LEU A 512 -17.98 10.76 -0.54
CA LEU A 512 -18.96 10.78 0.55
C LEU A 512 -18.82 9.55 1.46
N LEU A 513 -18.55 8.37 0.88
CA LEU A 513 -18.44 7.14 1.64
C LEU A 513 -17.16 7.11 2.49
N VAL A 514 -16.03 7.56 1.94
CA VAL A 514 -14.78 7.74 2.70
C VAL A 514 -14.94 8.78 3.80
N LEU A 515 -15.64 9.89 3.54
CA LEU A 515 -15.97 10.89 4.56
C LEU A 515 -16.83 10.29 5.70
N CYS A 516 -17.86 9.51 5.36
CA CYS A 516 -18.69 8.82 6.36
C CYS A 516 -17.88 7.82 7.20
N ILE A 517 -16.96 7.07 6.60
CA ILE A 517 -16.06 6.15 7.32
C ILE A 517 -15.13 6.93 8.24
N LEU A 518 -14.51 8.02 7.77
CA LEU A 518 -13.63 8.87 8.58
C LEU A 518 -14.37 9.43 9.80
N ILE A 519 -15.58 9.98 9.61
CA ILE A 519 -16.43 10.46 10.71
C ILE A 519 -16.75 9.31 11.66
N SER A 520 -17.16 8.14 11.17
CA SER A 520 -17.47 6.99 12.02
C SER A 520 -16.24 6.45 12.77
N SER A 521 -15.05 6.49 12.17
CA SER A 521 -13.78 6.07 12.78
C SER A 521 -13.37 7.01 13.93
N ILE A 522 -13.67 8.31 13.81
CA ILE A 522 -13.46 9.30 14.88
C ILE A 522 -14.51 9.14 15.98
N VAL A 523 -15.79 9.02 15.63
CA VAL A 523 -16.91 8.93 16.59
C VAL A 523 -16.92 7.62 17.38
N GLN A 524 -16.57 6.50 16.73
CA GLN A 524 -16.50 5.17 17.35
C GLN A 524 -15.05 4.77 17.69
N TYR A 525 -14.17 5.75 17.89
CA TYR A 525 -12.80 5.48 18.33
C TYR A 525 -12.79 4.69 19.64
N THR A 526 -11.99 3.63 19.66
CA THR A 526 -11.72 2.84 20.85
C THR A 526 -10.20 2.71 21.04
N PRO A 527 -9.69 2.84 22.29
CA PRO A 527 -8.28 2.61 22.57
C PRO A 527 -7.85 1.18 22.20
N ALA A 528 -6.58 1.04 21.82
CA ALA A 528 -5.98 -0.27 21.55
C ALA A 528 -6.07 -1.17 22.80
N ARG A 529 -6.20 -2.49 22.60
CA ARG A 529 -6.23 -3.50 23.67
C ARG A 529 -5.62 -4.81 23.17
N TYR A 530 -4.81 -5.46 24.01
CA TYR A 530 -4.25 -6.77 23.70
C TYR A 530 -5.08 -7.87 24.37
N GLY A 531 -5.58 -8.81 23.56
CA GLY A 531 -6.50 -9.85 24.03
C GLY A 531 -7.77 -9.29 24.69
N LYS A 532 -8.27 -9.99 25.72
CA LYS A 532 -9.46 -9.58 26.50
C LYS A 532 -9.12 -8.86 27.81
N THR A 533 -7.88 -8.97 28.28
CA THR A 533 -7.46 -8.63 29.65
C THR A 533 -6.51 -7.43 29.74
N TYR A 534 -5.66 -7.20 28.74
CA TYR A 534 -4.65 -6.15 28.80
C TYR A 534 -5.13 -4.83 28.20
N THR A 535 -5.08 -3.77 29.01
CA THR A 535 -5.35 -2.39 28.62
C THR A 535 -4.07 -1.59 28.62
N TYR A 536 -3.78 -0.87 27.54
CA TYR A 536 -2.57 -0.06 27.43
C TYR A 536 -2.60 1.11 28.44
N PRO A 537 -1.45 1.52 28.99
CA PRO A 537 -1.34 2.71 29.82
C PRO A 537 -1.53 3.99 28.98
N ALA A 538 -1.98 5.07 29.60
CA ALA A 538 -2.29 6.33 28.90
C ALA A 538 -1.08 6.91 28.11
N TRP A 539 0.15 6.69 28.57
CA TRP A 539 1.35 7.13 27.83
C TRP A 539 1.53 6.36 26.51
N ALA A 540 1.12 5.09 26.46
CA ALA A 540 1.19 4.28 25.25
C ALA A 540 0.07 4.66 24.26
N GLU A 541 -1.10 5.09 24.73
CA GLU A 541 -2.12 5.71 23.88
C GLU A 541 -1.61 7.02 23.24
N VAL A 542 -0.93 7.88 24.02
CA VAL A 542 -0.27 9.10 23.50
C VAL A 542 0.82 8.75 22.48
N LEU A 543 1.61 7.70 22.72
CA LEU A 543 2.60 7.20 21.75
C LEU A 543 1.93 6.70 20.47
N GLY A 544 0.80 6.01 20.56
CA GLY A 544 -0.01 5.60 19.40
C GLY A 544 -0.48 6.80 18.56
N TRP A 545 -1.02 7.83 19.20
CA TRP A 545 -1.39 9.08 18.51
C TRP A 545 -0.18 9.79 17.89
N PHE A 546 0.99 9.76 18.53
CA PHE A 546 2.23 10.27 17.93
C PHE A 546 2.61 9.48 16.67
N ILE A 547 2.52 8.15 16.69
CA ILE A 547 2.74 7.29 15.51
C ILE A 547 1.76 7.65 14.38
N SER A 548 0.47 7.87 14.68
CA SER A 548 -0.47 8.32 13.65
C SER A 548 -0.08 9.67 13.05
N LEU A 549 0.31 10.61 13.90
CA LEU A 549 0.73 11.95 13.48
C LEU A 549 1.99 11.94 12.61
N LEU A 550 2.92 11.00 12.80
CA LEU A 550 4.12 10.87 11.94
C LEU A 550 3.79 10.74 10.45
N SER A 551 2.64 10.13 10.10
CA SER A 551 2.16 10.06 8.72
C SER A 551 1.26 11.24 8.34
N ILE A 552 0.29 11.60 9.20
CA ILE A 552 -0.73 12.62 8.88
C ILE A 552 -0.14 14.03 8.78
N VAL A 553 0.90 14.36 9.56
CA VAL A 553 1.47 15.72 9.66
C VAL A 553 2.04 16.25 8.33
N TRP A 554 2.43 15.35 7.42
CA TRP A 554 2.93 15.75 6.10
C TRP A 554 1.89 16.44 5.23
N ILE A 555 0.59 16.20 5.47
CA ILE A 555 -0.51 16.83 4.73
C ILE A 555 -0.53 18.37 4.97
N PRO A 556 -0.68 18.88 6.21
CA PRO A 556 -0.60 20.32 6.47
C PRO A 556 0.79 20.92 6.24
N LEU A 557 1.88 20.19 6.53
CA LEU A 557 3.24 20.68 6.27
C LEU A 557 3.53 20.84 4.77
N GLY A 558 3.05 19.92 3.93
CA GLY A 558 3.16 20.02 2.48
C GLY A 558 2.40 21.22 1.91
N ALA A 559 1.19 21.47 2.41
CA ALA A 559 0.40 22.64 2.06
C ALA A 559 1.08 23.96 2.50
N LEU A 560 1.59 24.01 3.73
CA LEU A 560 2.30 25.19 4.25
C LEU A 560 3.58 25.45 3.45
N HIS A 561 4.38 24.42 3.15
CA HIS A 561 5.57 24.54 2.31
C HIS A 561 5.20 25.14 0.95
N GLU A 562 4.14 24.67 0.30
CA GLU A 562 3.75 25.17 -1.03
C GLU A 562 3.29 26.64 -0.98
N LEU A 563 2.52 27.02 0.05
CA LEU A 563 2.10 28.41 0.27
C LEU A 563 3.27 29.34 0.64
N CYS A 564 4.31 28.83 1.31
CA CYS A 564 5.52 29.60 1.61
C CYS A 564 6.43 29.78 0.38
N THR A 565 6.60 28.75 -0.45
CA THR A 565 7.50 28.76 -1.62
C THR A 565 6.90 29.52 -2.81
N SER A 566 5.59 29.48 -3.01
CA SER A 566 4.91 30.17 -4.12
C SER A 566 4.99 31.69 -3.99
N LYS A 567 5.27 32.40 -5.10
CA LYS A 567 5.39 33.86 -5.13
C LYS A 567 4.01 34.54 -5.29
N GLY A 568 3.84 35.73 -4.71
CA GLY A 568 2.63 36.57 -4.86
C GLY A 568 1.83 36.77 -3.55
N LYS A 569 0.58 37.24 -3.69
CA LYS A 569 -0.38 37.41 -2.56
C LYS A 569 -1.06 36.09 -2.20
N LEU A 570 -1.45 35.89 -0.93
CA LEU A 570 -1.96 34.61 -0.40
C LEU A 570 -3.09 33.98 -1.24
N LEU A 571 -4.08 34.75 -1.66
CA LEU A 571 -5.19 34.25 -2.50
C LEU A 571 -4.72 33.73 -3.87
N HIS A 572 -3.71 34.39 -4.46
CA HIS A 572 -3.12 33.98 -5.72
C HIS A 572 -2.28 32.71 -5.55
N ARG A 573 -1.49 32.63 -4.46
CA ARG A 573 -0.75 31.42 -4.08
C ARG A 573 -1.68 30.23 -3.95
N LEU A 574 -2.75 30.35 -3.14
CA LEU A 574 -3.73 29.27 -2.93
C LEU A 574 -4.36 28.80 -4.25
N LYS A 575 -4.77 29.73 -5.13
CA LYS A 575 -5.31 29.38 -6.46
C LYS A 575 -4.27 28.68 -7.34
N ALA A 576 -3.03 29.13 -7.36
CA ALA A 576 -1.95 28.51 -8.11
C ALA A 576 -1.63 27.10 -7.59
N SER A 577 -1.57 26.89 -6.28
CA SER A 577 -1.31 25.59 -5.65
C SER A 577 -2.45 24.57 -5.81
N LEU A 578 -3.65 25.00 -6.22
CA LEU A 578 -4.78 24.12 -6.55
C LEU A 578 -4.84 23.76 -8.05
N LEU A 579 -4.05 24.41 -8.90
CA LEU A 579 -3.98 24.11 -10.33
C LEU A 579 -2.97 22.96 -10.59
N PRO A 580 -3.33 21.95 -11.40
CA PRO A 580 -2.39 20.92 -11.78
C PRO A 580 -1.30 21.46 -12.70
N THR A 581 -0.10 20.90 -12.57
CA THR A 581 1.03 21.08 -13.50
C THR A 581 1.21 19.88 -14.44
N VAL A 582 0.33 18.88 -14.38
CA VAL A 582 0.26 17.80 -15.39
C VAL A 582 -0.17 18.39 -16.74
N GLU A 583 0.66 18.23 -17.76
CA GLU A 583 0.31 18.58 -19.14
C GLU A 583 -0.77 17.65 -19.71
N LEU A 584 -2.03 18.10 -19.59
CA LEU A 584 -3.19 17.57 -20.29
C LEU A 584 -3.34 18.32 -21.62
N GLY A 585 -2.33 18.22 -22.49
CA GLY A 585 -2.18 19.08 -23.68
C GLY A 585 -3.50 19.37 -24.42
N GLY A 586 -3.86 20.66 -24.52
CA GLY A 586 -5.05 21.14 -25.22
C GLY A 586 -6.40 21.08 -24.47
N ALA A 587 -6.43 20.79 -23.16
CA ALA A 587 -7.69 20.73 -22.40
C ALA A 587 -8.33 22.11 -22.09
N GLU A 588 -7.56 23.20 -22.15
CA GLU A 588 -8.10 24.56 -22.06
C GLU A 588 -8.57 25.03 -23.45
N ARG A 589 -9.79 24.64 -23.83
CA ARG A 589 -10.51 25.40 -24.86
C ARG A 589 -10.79 26.80 -24.31
N GLN A 590 -10.15 27.79 -24.91
CA GLN A 590 -10.54 29.19 -24.74
C GLN A 590 -12.06 29.33 -25.01
N PRO A 591 -12.76 30.26 -24.33
CA PRO A 591 -14.14 30.55 -24.65
C PRO A 591 -14.23 30.98 -26.12
N ASP A 592 -15.05 30.26 -26.89
CA ASP A 592 -15.18 30.42 -28.34
C ASP A 592 -15.63 31.85 -28.67
N ASN A 593 -14.74 32.59 -29.33
CA ASN A 593 -14.95 33.99 -29.66
C ASN A 593 -14.49 34.26 -31.11
N GLY A 594 -15.26 33.74 -32.06
CA GLY A 594 -15.23 34.22 -33.45
C GLY A 594 -14.84 33.19 -34.50
N ARG A 595 -15.87 32.64 -35.16
CA ARG A 595 -15.91 32.13 -36.55
C ARG A 595 -14.55 32.02 -37.27
N VAL A 596 -14.11 30.78 -37.50
CA VAL A 596 -13.20 30.47 -38.61
C VAL A 596 -14.01 29.88 -39.76
N GLN A 597 -13.97 30.53 -40.91
CA GLN A 597 -14.55 30.04 -42.16
C GLN A 597 -13.73 28.86 -42.71
N MET A 598 -14.41 27.78 -43.08
CA MET A 598 -13.80 26.68 -43.83
C MET A 598 -13.54 27.15 -45.27
N PRO A 599 -12.35 26.93 -45.86
CA PRO A 599 -12.13 27.15 -47.28
C PRO A 599 -12.74 26.02 -48.12
N ASP A 600 -13.26 26.39 -49.30
CA ASP A 600 -14.08 25.51 -50.16
C ASP A 600 -13.33 24.31 -50.77
N SER A 601 -14.11 23.26 -51.04
CA SER A 601 -13.67 22.07 -51.77
C SER A 601 -13.42 22.35 -53.25
N VAL A 602 -12.24 21.98 -53.75
CA VAL A 602 -11.93 21.97 -55.20
C VAL A 602 -12.28 20.59 -55.79
N PRO A 603 -13.07 20.50 -56.88
CA PRO A 603 -13.46 19.22 -57.48
C PRO A 603 -12.37 18.62 -58.39
N LEU A 604 -12.30 17.29 -58.40
CA LEU A 604 -11.50 16.55 -59.38
C LEU A 604 -12.12 16.68 -60.78
N ASN A 605 -11.33 17.10 -61.77
CA ASN A 605 -11.59 16.84 -63.18
C ASN A 605 -10.27 16.52 -63.89
N SER A 606 -10.23 15.39 -64.61
CA SER A 606 -9.13 15.04 -65.52
C SER A 606 -9.30 15.77 -66.86
N PRO A 607 -8.24 15.85 -67.69
CA PRO A 607 -8.26 14.92 -68.82
C PRO A 607 -6.88 14.39 -69.29
N LEU A 608 -6.98 13.32 -70.07
CA LEU A 608 -5.95 12.60 -70.85
C LEU A 608 -4.91 13.47 -71.59
N ARG A 609 -3.63 13.04 -71.58
CA ARG A 609 -2.85 12.84 -72.83
C ARG A 609 -1.66 11.86 -72.70
N LYS A 610 -1.24 11.33 -73.85
CA LYS A 610 -0.30 10.22 -74.08
C LYS A 610 1.17 10.66 -74.19
N LEU A 611 2.05 9.65 -74.35
CA LEU A 611 3.48 9.65 -74.72
C LEU A 611 4.43 9.80 -73.50
N GLY A 612 5.50 9.03 -73.34
CA GLY A 612 6.00 7.85 -74.08
C GLY A 612 7.38 7.43 -73.52
N VAL A 613 7.72 6.14 -73.65
CA VAL A 613 9.02 5.60 -74.16
C VAL A 613 10.20 6.58 -74.06
N ASP A 614 11.28 6.37 -73.31
CA ASP A 614 12.12 5.17 -73.15
C ASP A 614 12.73 5.16 -71.73
N SER A 615 13.18 4.02 -71.16
CA SER A 615 13.20 2.63 -71.63
C SER A 615 12.70 1.70 -70.54
#